data_AF-A0A1F8RW32-F1
#
_entry.id   AF-A0A1F8RW32-F1
#
_cell.length_a   1.000
_cell.length_b   1.000
_cell.length_c   1.000
_cell.angle_alpha   90.00
_cell.angle_beta   90.00
_cell.angle_gamma   90.00
#
_symmetry.space_group_name_H-M   'P 1'
#
loop_
_entity.id
_entity.type
_entity.pdbx_description
1 polymer ?
#
loop_
_entity_poly.entity_id
_entity_poly.type
_entity_poly.pdbx_seq_one_letter_code
_entity_poly.pdbx_strand_id
1 'polypeptide(L)'
;MRFGALNDGHPEKNRLDADDIGEGEAIVSTNGRIIRGTWSKESVTGPTRLFDGSGRPITLTAGQTFVQVLALSYGWEVREGIRLDVRRPG
;
A
#
# COMPACT_ATOMS: atom_id res chain seq x y z
N MET A 1 3.98 -5.74 -5.57
CA MET A 1 3.12 -6.67 -6.32
C MET A 1 3.34 -6.44 -7.79
N ARG A 2 3.18 -7.48 -8.60
CA ARG A 2 3.28 -7.39 -10.05
C ARG A 2 1.96 -7.80 -10.67
N PHE A 3 1.53 -7.06 -11.68
CA PHE A 3 0.30 -7.35 -12.42
C PHE A 3 0.65 -7.88 -13.80
N GLY A 4 -0.05 -8.92 -14.24
CA GLY A 4 0.13 -9.54 -15.54
C GLY A 4 -1.20 -10.00 -16.13
N ALA A 5 -1.16 -10.51 -17.36
CA ALA A 5 -2.34 -11.14 -17.95
C ALA A 5 -2.63 -12.46 -17.23
N LEU A 6 -3.91 -12.73 -16.97
CA LEU A 6 -4.36 -14.01 -16.44
C LEU A 6 -4.29 -15.08 -17.55
N ASN A 7 -3.41 -16.07 -17.37
CA ASN A 7 -3.16 -17.13 -18.35
C ASN A 7 -4.07 -18.35 -18.14
N ASP A 8 -5.38 -18.17 -18.20
CA ASP A 8 -6.37 -19.22 -17.88
C ASP A 8 -7.11 -19.79 -19.11
N GLY A 9 -6.48 -19.70 -20.29
CA GLY A 9 -7.03 -20.22 -21.54
C GLY A 9 -8.10 -19.33 -22.20
N HIS A 10 -8.42 -18.18 -21.61
CA HIS A 10 -9.39 -17.20 -22.12
C HIS A 10 -8.79 -15.79 -22.25
N PRO A 11 -7.81 -15.59 -23.16
CA PRO A 11 -7.11 -14.32 -23.31
C PRO A 11 -8.04 -13.16 -23.74
N GLU A 12 -9.15 -13.46 -24.43
CA GLU A 12 -10.14 -12.48 -24.89
C GLU A 12 -10.82 -11.71 -23.74
N LYS A 13 -10.78 -12.25 -22.53
CA LYS A 13 -11.41 -11.65 -21.35
C LYS A 13 -10.57 -10.55 -20.70
N ASN A 14 -9.32 -10.37 -21.13
CA ASN A 14 -8.41 -9.31 -20.63
C ASN A 14 -8.35 -9.21 -19.10
N ARG A 15 -8.40 -10.36 -18.42
CA ARG A 15 -8.32 -10.41 -16.95
C ARG A 15 -6.88 -10.23 -16.49
N LEU A 16 -6.73 -9.60 -15.33
CA LEU A 16 -5.44 -9.42 -14.68
C LEU A 16 -5.24 -10.48 -13.61
N ASP A 17 -4.00 -10.94 -13.52
CA ASP A 17 -3.47 -11.69 -12.39
C ASP A 17 -2.50 -10.81 -11.60
N ALA A 18 -2.39 -11.07 -10.29
CA ALA A 18 -1.56 -10.30 -9.38
C ALA A 18 -0.67 -11.23 -8.55
N ASP A 19 0.64 -11.12 -8.75
CA ASP A 19 1.63 -11.76 -7.87
C ASP A 19 1.81 -10.91 -6.60
N ASP A 20 1.37 -11.49 -5.48
CA ASP A 20 1.32 -10.85 -4.17
C ASP A 20 2.44 -11.27 -3.21
N ILE A 21 3.31 -12.22 -3.62
CA ILE A 21 4.52 -12.62 -2.90
C ILE A 21 5.69 -11.74 -3.35
N GLY A 22 6.53 -11.34 -2.41
CA GLY A 22 7.73 -10.55 -2.69
C GLY A 22 7.81 -9.33 -1.80
N GLU A 23 8.43 -8.27 -2.32
CA GLU A 23 8.71 -7.04 -1.59
C GLU A 23 8.60 -5.81 -2.49
N GLY A 24 8.54 -4.63 -1.88
CA GLY A 24 8.56 -3.37 -2.60
C GLY A 24 8.29 -2.16 -1.71
N GLU A 25 8.14 -1.00 -2.33
CA GLU A 25 7.87 0.26 -1.62
C GLU A 25 6.47 0.29 -1.01
N ALA A 26 6.37 0.92 0.16
CA ALA A 26 5.12 1.19 0.85
C ALA A 26 5.08 2.64 1.34
N ILE A 27 3.89 3.24 1.23
CA ILE A 27 3.55 4.50 1.88
C ILE A 27 2.46 4.20 2.90
N VAL A 28 2.74 4.47 4.18
CA VAL A 28 1.81 4.17 5.27
C VAL A 28 1.37 5.47 5.92
N SER A 29 0.06 5.74 5.87
CA SER A 29 -0.56 6.83 6.64
C SER A 29 -1.14 6.26 7.93
N THR A 30 -0.57 6.62 9.08
CA THR A 30 -1.04 6.14 10.38
C THR A 30 -0.75 7.16 11.48
N ASN A 31 -1.62 7.26 12.49
CA ASN A 31 -1.51 8.22 13.58
C ASN A 31 -1.25 9.68 13.12
N GLY A 32 -1.87 10.10 12.01
CA GLY A 32 -1.70 11.44 11.44
C GLY A 32 -0.32 11.70 10.81
N ARG A 33 0.46 10.65 10.51
CA ARG A 33 1.80 10.75 9.92
C ARG A 33 1.89 9.91 8.66
N ILE A 34 2.74 10.35 7.74
CA ILE A 34 3.11 9.58 6.55
C ILE A 34 4.48 8.95 6.77
N ILE A 35 4.58 7.64 6.57
CA ILE A 35 5.82 6.87 6.68
C ILE A 35 6.13 6.29 5.30
N ARG A 36 7.33 6.61 4.80
CA ARG A 36 7.90 5.96 3.61
C ARG A 36 8.71 4.75 4.07
N GLY A 37 8.44 3.60 3.45
CA GLY A 37 9.01 2.34 3.89
C GLY A 37 8.87 1.25 2.83
N THR A 38 8.89 0.01 3.28
CA THR A 38 8.76 -1.17 2.43
C THR A 38 7.70 -2.13 2.94
N TRP A 39 7.19 -2.98 2.06
CA TRP A 39 6.41 -4.17 2.42
C TRP A 39 7.15 -5.43 2.00
N SER A 40 6.90 -6.53 2.68
CA SER A 40 7.26 -7.88 2.20
C SER A 40 6.21 -8.92 2.56
N LYS A 41 6.10 -9.96 1.74
CA LYS A 41 5.23 -11.12 1.94
C LYS A 41 5.96 -12.37 1.45
N GLU A 42 6.17 -13.33 2.35
CA GLU A 42 7.03 -14.50 2.09
C GLU A 42 6.26 -15.68 1.45
N SER A 43 4.93 -15.72 1.59
CA SER A 43 4.10 -16.80 1.05
C SER A 43 2.64 -16.38 0.90
N VAL A 44 1.85 -17.14 0.13
CA VAL A 44 0.43 -16.86 -0.13
C VAL A 44 -0.37 -16.71 1.17
N THR A 45 -0.17 -17.63 2.13
CA THR A 45 -0.85 -17.65 3.43
C THR A 45 -0.12 -16.86 4.51
N GLY A 46 1.09 -16.36 4.21
CA GLY A 46 1.90 -15.55 5.11
C GLY A 46 1.39 -14.10 5.19
N PRO A 47 1.66 -13.41 6.30
CA PRO A 47 1.26 -12.02 6.46
C PRO A 47 2.11 -11.09 5.57
N THR A 48 1.49 -10.02 5.08
CA THR A 48 2.23 -8.86 4.57
C THR A 48 2.78 -8.07 5.75
N ARG A 49 4.10 -7.86 5.79
CA ARG A 49 4.81 -7.08 6.81
C ARG A 49 5.17 -5.70 6.25
N LEU A 50 5.11 -4.68 7.09
CA LEU A 50 5.43 -3.28 6.75
C LEU A 50 6.61 -2.81 7.58
N PHE A 51 7.61 -2.19 6.95
CA PHE A 51 8.81 -1.71 7.59
C PHE A 51 9.05 -0.24 7.28
N ASP A 52 9.60 0.50 8.24
CA ASP A 52 10.01 1.89 8.04
C ASP A 52 11.34 1.97 7.28
N GLY A 53 11.79 3.20 6.96
CA GLY A 53 13.08 3.42 6.29
C GLY A 53 14.32 2.95 7.06
N SER A 54 14.18 2.52 8.32
CA SER A 54 15.24 1.91 9.13
C SER A 54 15.13 0.38 9.23
N GLY A 55 14.17 -0.23 8.53
CA GLY A 55 13.92 -1.67 8.56
C GLY A 55 13.17 -2.15 9.81
N ARG A 56 12.57 -1.24 10.60
CA ARG A 56 11.79 -1.61 11.78
C ARG A 56 10.33 -1.81 11.42
N PRO A 57 9.61 -2.76 12.04
CA PRO A 57 8.18 -2.95 11.80
C PRO A 57 7.37 -1.67 12.09
N ILE A 58 6.47 -1.31 11.18
CA ILE A 58 5.55 -0.20 11.37
C ILE A 58 4.34 -0.66 12.19
N THR A 59 4.11 -0.02 13.34
CA THR A 59 2.89 -0.24 14.13
C THR A 59 1.74 0.59 13.56
N LEU A 60 0.67 -0.09 13.14
CA LEU A 60 -0.56 0.57 12.70
C LEU A 60 -1.42 0.98 13.90
N THR A 61 -2.07 2.13 13.77
CA THR A 61 -3.10 2.55 14.73
C THR A 61 -4.25 1.55 14.71
N ALA A 62 -4.75 1.18 15.90
CA ALA A 62 -5.86 0.24 16.03
C ALA A 62 -7.12 0.78 15.32
N GLY A 63 -7.79 -0.10 14.58
CA GLY A 63 -9.00 0.23 13.82
C GLY A 63 -8.97 -0.33 12.41
N GLN A 64 -9.79 0.24 11.55
CA GLN A 64 -9.87 -0.17 10.16
C GLN A 64 -8.60 0.23 9.40
N THR A 65 -8.04 -0.73 8.67
CA THR A 65 -6.91 -0.50 7.76
C THR A 65 -7.41 -0.65 6.33
N PHE A 66 -7.06 0.31 5.48
CA PHE A 66 -7.27 0.23 4.04
C PHE A 66 -5.93 -0.01 3.36
N VAL A 67 -5.88 -0.99 2.46
CA VAL A 67 -4.69 -1.29 1.65
C VAL A 67 -5.04 -1.06 0.20
N GLN A 68 -4.27 -0.20 -0.46
CA GLN A 68 -4.38 0.03 -1.89
C GLN A 68 -3.10 -0.43 -2.58
N VAL A 69 -3.25 -1.30 -3.57
CA VAL A 69 -2.14 -1.76 -4.41
C VAL A 69 -2.19 -0.97 -5.71
N LEU A 70 -1.08 -0.35 -6.07
CA LEU A 70 -0.95 0.44 -7.30
C LEU A 70 0.03 -0.25 -8.25
N ALA A 71 -0.30 -0.30 -9.54
CA ALA A 71 0.69 -0.64 -10.55
C ALA A 71 1.73 0.47 -10.67
N LEU A 72 3.01 0.11 -10.80
CA LEU A 72 4.12 1.07 -10.89
C LEU A 72 4.07 1.96 -12.14
N SER A 73 3.25 1.60 -13.13
CA SER A 73 3.00 2.41 -14.32
C SER A 73 2.13 3.64 -14.06
N TYR A 74 1.41 3.70 -12.92
CA TYR A 74 0.63 4.87 -12.55
C TYR A 74 1.50 5.95 -11.92
N GLY A 75 1.29 7.20 -12.32
CA GLY A 75 1.78 8.35 -11.57
C GLY A 75 1.00 8.50 -10.28
N TRP A 76 1.70 8.69 -9.16
CA TRP A 76 1.10 8.92 -7.85
C TRP A 76 1.85 10.03 -7.11
N GLU A 77 1.13 10.71 -6.23
CA GLU A 77 1.68 11.74 -5.36
C GLU A 77 1.14 11.55 -3.95
N VAL A 78 2.00 11.80 -2.96
CA VAL A 78 1.63 11.78 -1.55
C VAL A 78 1.77 13.19 -1.00
N ARG A 79 0.68 13.74 -0.50
CA ARG A 79 0.61 15.07 0.09
C ARG A 79 0.27 14.95 1.57
N GLU A 80 1.04 15.59 2.44
CA GLU A 80 0.63 15.75 3.83
C GLU A 80 -0.58 16.68 3.91
N GLY A 81 -1.57 16.31 4.73
CA GLY A 81 -2.77 17.13 4.91
C GLY A 81 -2.42 18.47 5.54
N ILE A 82 -2.93 19.56 4.97
CA ILE A 82 -2.86 20.87 5.60
C ILE A 82 -3.78 20.84 6.82
N ARG A 83 -3.25 21.13 8.01
CA ARG A 83 -4.07 21.36 9.20
C ARG A 83 -4.84 22.66 8.99
N LEU A 84 -6.08 22.57 8.52
CA LEU A 84 -6.98 23.71 8.45
C LEU A 84 -7.31 24.11 9.89
N ASP A 85 -6.73 25.22 10.35
CA ASP A 85 -7.05 25.80 11.65
C ASP A 85 -8.44 26.44 11.56
N VAL A 86 -9.48 25.61 11.63
CA VAL A 86 -10.87 26.08 11.62
C VAL A 86 -11.15 26.70 12.99
N ARG A 87 -10.87 27.99 13.14
CA ARG A 87 -11.47 28.80 14.19
C ARG A 87 -12.99 28.76 14.00
N ARG A 88 -13.72 28.11 14.90
CA ARG A 88 -15.17 28.27 15.00
C ARG A 88 -15.46 29.74 15.37
N PRO A 89 -16.34 30.46 14.66
CA PRO A 89 -16.93 31.68 15.20
C PRO A 89 -17.76 31.29 16.44
N GLY A 90 -17.60 32.06 17.52
CA GLY A 90 -18.42 31.93 18.73
C GLY A 90 -19.82 32.49 18.55
#